data_AF-A0A936SKH4-F1
#
_entry.id   AF-A0A936SKH4-F1
#
_cell.length_a   1.000
_cell.length_b   1.000
_cell.length_c   1.000
_cell.angle_alpha   90.00
_cell.angle_beta   90.00
_cell.angle_gamma   90.00
#
_symmetry.space_group_name_H-M   'P 1'
#
loop_
_entity.id
_entity.type
_entity.pdbx_description
1 polymer ?
#
loop_
_entity_poly.entity_id
_entity_poly.type
_entity_poly.pdbx_seq_one_letter_code
_entity_poly.pdbx_strand_id
1 'polypeptide(L)'
;MTTLHDSDFPTNQTTIVGRLGSFPSYRDSKDRRPLKMITRRCDFGLSTRFVVSLETPFGEPFDLLMEANSATQGLASLEAATIGDYIAVEGTLAMGSDTDRRYVVGESDGRRVRDMIVQVSSIRTPPPDERVTLASACIQGSVAEPVTFIRHPKLRSIEFGRALVRTTVGPFFLHYDVACVISTQHDAAGYLYNNANTLQLRGQLIRLMTPQFGAAVDQAIDQLQQEWAAEKQALAAAPAEQLLAAQQRYRSRRDSLLVQPRTYMLVDTVTPLGNAKSISYGEARRHRRAHVRALRNADTGVAPTMIQSRPGSFGFIPPEE
;
A
#
# COMPACT_ATOMS: atom_id res chain seq x y z
N MET A 1 -17.35 -21.46 -21.33
CA MET A 1 -17.23 -20.00 -21.44
C MET A 1 -15.86 -19.69 -22.01
N THR A 2 -15.81 -19.28 -23.28
CA THR A 2 -14.59 -18.86 -23.96
C THR A 2 -14.23 -17.48 -23.42
N THR A 3 -13.22 -17.38 -22.56
CA THR A 3 -12.70 -16.10 -22.08
C THR A 3 -12.04 -15.39 -23.25
N LEU A 4 -12.68 -14.34 -23.76
CA LEU A 4 -12.11 -13.50 -24.82
C LEU A 4 -10.86 -12.81 -24.26
N HIS A 5 -9.71 -13.15 -24.81
CA HIS A 5 -8.48 -12.41 -24.59
C HIS A 5 -8.63 -11.03 -25.23
N ASP A 6 -8.53 -10.00 -24.41
CA ASP A 6 -8.51 -8.61 -24.87
C ASP A 6 -7.07 -8.26 -25.22
N SER A 7 -6.77 -8.12 -26.53
CA SER A 7 -5.43 -7.77 -27.01
C SER A 7 -5.01 -6.36 -26.63
N ASP A 8 -5.99 -5.49 -26.32
CA ASP A 8 -5.78 -4.08 -26.02
C ASP A 8 -5.81 -3.82 -24.51
N PHE A 9 -5.71 -4.88 -23.70
CA PHE A 9 -5.75 -4.78 -22.26
C PHE A 9 -4.54 -4.02 -21.70
N PRO A 10 -4.74 -2.97 -20.88
CA PRO A 10 -3.65 -2.18 -20.34
C PRO A 10 -2.81 -3.00 -19.37
N THR A 11 -1.48 -2.93 -19.51
CA THR A 11 -0.58 -3.74 -18.69
C THR A 11 -0.55 -3.33 -17.22
N ASN A 12 -0.64 -2.03 -16.95
CA ASN A 12 -0.78 -1.47 -15.61
C ASN A 12 -1.39 -0.07 -15.75
N GLN A 13 -2.67 0.06 -15.43
CA GLN A 13 -3.39 1.33 -15.50
C GLN A 13 -4.29 1.45 -14.30
N THR A 14 -4.35 2.65 -13.73
CA THR A 14 -5.32 3.00 -12.70
C THR A 14 -5.99 4.32 -13.04
N THR A 15 -7.29 4.39 -12.76
CA THR A 15 -8.12 5.58 -12.92
C THR A 15 -8.79 5.86 -11.60
N ILE A 16 -8.61 7.07 -11.10
CA ILE A 16 -9.00 7.46 -9.76
C ILE A 16 -9.70 8.80 -9.82
N VAL A 17 -10.90 8.85 -9.25
CA VAL A 17 -11.63 10.09 -9.02
C VAL A 17 -11.95 10.16 -7.54
N GLY A 18 -11.55 11.23 -6.89
CA GLY A 18 -11.75 11.39 -5.45
C GLY A 18 -11.51 12.82 -5.01
N ARG A 19 -11.54 13.05 -3.70
CA ARG A 19 -11.35 14.39 -3.15
C ARG A 19 -9.90 14.62 -2.77
N LEU A 20 -9.37 15.79 -3.11
CA LEU A 20 -8.03 16.18 -2.71
C LEU A 20 -7.93 16.25 -1.18
N GLY A 21 -7.05 15.44 -0.60
CA GLY A 21 -6.81 15.38 0.82
C GLY A 21 -5.75 16.37 1.29
N SER A 22 -5.27 16.16 2.51
CA SER A 22 -4.14 16.92 3.07
C SER A 22 -3.28 16.03 3.93
N PHE A 23 -2.05 16.46 4.21
CA PHE A 23 -1.14 15.77 5.10
C PHE A 23 -1.22 16.37 6.51
N PRO A 24 -1.88 15.71 7.49
CA PRO A 24 -2.14 16.32 8.80
C PRO A 24 -0.86 16.67 9.58
N SER A 25 0.21 15.90 9.33
CA SER A 25 1.51 16.06 9.98
C SER A 25 2.41 17.10 9.33
N TYR A 26 2.06 17.61 8.15
CA TYR A 26 2.87 18.59 7.42
C TYR A 26 2.09 19.89 7.35
N ARG A 27 2.64 20.95 7.93
CA ARG A 27 1.98 22.25 8.02
C ARG A 27 2.78 23.29 7.26
N ASP A 28 2.06 24.20 6.64
CA ASP A 28 2.63 25.42 6.08
C ASP A 28 3.35 26.20 7.18
N SER A 29 4.59 26.64 6.91
CA SER A 29 5.40 27.37 7.88
C SER A 29 4.83 28.75 8.21
N LYS A 30 4.06 29.34 7.30
CA LYS A 30 3.43 30.67 7.46
C LYS A 30 2.08 30.56 8.16
N ASP A 31 1.21 29.69 7.66
CA ASP A 31 -0.21 29.67 8.06
C ASP A 31 -0.59 28.49 8.99
N ARG A 32 0.36 27.58 9.28
CA ARG A 32 0.16 26.34 10.06
C ARG A 32 -0.96 25.44 9.55
N ARG A 33 -1.48 25.68 8.34
CA ARG A 33 -2.49 24.84 7.68
C ARG A 33 -1.87 23.56 7.15
N PRO A 34 -2.61 22.42 7.15
CA PRO A 34 -2.13 21.19 6.52
C PRO A 34 -1.75 21.40 5.05
N LEU A 35 -0.63 20.85 4.63
CA LEU A 35 -0.20 20.92 3.23
C LEU A 35 -1.04 19.96 2.37
N LYS A 36 -1.46 20.43 1.19
CA LYS A 36 -2.09 19.58 0.15
C LYS A 36 -1.08 18.81 -0.70
N MET A 37 0.14 19.33 -0.82
CA MET A 37 1.22 18.77 -1.63
C MET A 37 2.54 18.82 -0.86
N ILE A 38 3.40 17.84 -1.11
CA ILE A 38 4.78 17.81 -0.61
C ILE A 38 5.69 17.55 -1.82
N THR A 39 6.50 18.53 -2.19
CA THR A 39 7.51 18.36 -3.23
C THR A 39 8.84 17.97 -2.61
N ARG A 40 9.48 16.92 -3.13
CA ARG A 40 10.80 16.45 -2.70
C ARG A 40 11.69 16.19 -3.90
N ARG A 41 12.99 16.37 -3.71
CA ARG A 41 13.99 15.89 -4.65
C ARG A 41 14.19 14.40 -4.44
N CYS A 42 14.22 13.66 -5.54
CA CYS A 42 14.49 12.23 -5.61
C CYS A 42 15.49 11.96 -6.73
N ASP A 43 15.96 10.71 -6.84
CA ASP A 43 16.98 10.29 -7.80
C ASP A 43 16.62 10.62 -9.25
N PHE A 44 15.32 10.76 -9.55
CA PHE A 44 14.79 11.04 -10.89
C PHE A 44 14.24 12.47 -11.05
N GLY A 45 14.55 13.38 -10.12
CA GLY A 45 14.15 14.79 -10.19
C GLY A 45 13.23 15.24 -9.06
N LEU A 46 12.36 16.21 -9.33
CA LEU A 46 11.37 16.66 -8.36
C LEU A 46 10.12 15.78 -8.45
N SER A 47 9.71 15.26 -7.30
CA SER A 47 8.52 14.44 -7.12
C SER A 47 7.55 15.17 -6.18
N THR A 48 6.31 15.35 -6.63
CA THR A 48 5.22 15.97 -5.88
C THR A 48 4.28 14.88 -5.39
N ARG A 49 4.19 14.76 -4.06
CA ARG A 49 3.25 13.85 -3.40
C ARG A 49 1.99 14.58 -2.97
N PHE A 50 0.86 13.94 -3.16
CA PHE A 50 -0.44 14.41 -2.71
C PHE A 50 -1.32 13.21 -2.33
N VAL A 51 -2.44 13.48 -1.67
CA VAL A 51 -3.35 12.45 -1.18
C VAL A 51 -4.72 12.65 -1.81
N VAL A 52 -5.34 11.57 -2.23
CA VAL A 52 -6.75 11.56 -2.64
C VAL A 52 -7.54 10.72 -1.65
N SER A 53 -8.57 11.32 -1.06
CA SER A 53 -9.53 10.65 -0.21
C SER A 53 -10.56 9.93 -1.08
N LEU A 54 -10.69 8.65 -0.84
CA LEU A 54 -11.53 7.70 -1.58
C LEU A 54 -12.48 6.99 -0.61
N GLU A 55 -13.49 6.33 -1.14
CA GLU A 55 -14.41 5.48 -0.41
C GLU A 55 -14.07 4.04 -0.74
N THR A 56 -13.91 3.19 0.28
CA THR A 56 -13.80 1.75 0.02
C THR A 56 -15.17 1.18 -0.36
N PRO A 57 -15.21 0.05 -1.10
CA PRO A 57 -16.43 -0.72 -1.29
C PRO A 57 -17.05 -1.23 0.02
N PHE A 58 -16.28 -1.20 1.11
CA PHE A 58 -16.71 -1.56 2.46
C PHE A 58 -17.26 -0.37 3.27
N GLY A 59 -17.39 0.81 2.65
CA GLY A 59 -18.01 2.01 3.23
C GLY A 59 -17.09 2.89 4.09
N GLU A 60 -15.83 2.52 4.28
CA GLU A 60 -14.86 3.31 5.04
C GLU A 60 -14.04 4.18 4.09
N PRO A 61 -13.96 5.50 4.32
CA PRO A 61 -13.08 6.34 3.53
C PRO A 61 -11.61 6.02 3.83
N PHE A 62 -10.76 6.14 2.82
CA PHE A 62 -9.32 5.99 2.96
C PHE A 62 -8.58 6.98 2.09
N ASP A 63 -7.39 7.34 2.55
CA ASP A 63 -6.48 8.21 1.83
C ASP A 63 -5.49 7.38 1.02
N LEU A 64 -5.35 7.71 -0.26
CA LEU A 64 -4.40 7.08 -1.16
C LEU A 64 -3.29 8.08 -1.53
N LEU A 65 -2.05 7.65 -1.34
CA LEU A 65 -0.87 8.44 -1.66
C LEU A 65 -0.58 8.36 -3.16
N MET A 66 -0.48 9.53 -3.78
CA MET A 66 -0.16 9.72 -5.19
C MET A 66 1.21 10.35 -5.32
N GLU A 67 1.92 10.01 -6.40
CA GLU A 67 3.22 10.58 -6.73
C GLU A 67 3.22 11.07 -8.18
N ALA A 68 3.36 12.38 -8.37
CA ALA A 68 3.51 13.03 -9.66
C ALA A 68 4.96 13.52 -9.84
N ASN A 69 5.44 13.54 -11.08
CA ASN A 69 6.76 14.06 -11.43
C ASN A 69 6.61 15.21 -12.43
N SER A 70 7.73 15.79 -12.86
CA SER A 70 7.73 16.91 -13.82
C SER A 70 7.12 16.57 -15.19
N ALA A 71 7.00 15.29 -15.55
CA ALA A 71 6.37 14.85 -16.80
C ALA A 71 4.86 14.59 -16.66
N THR A 72 4.32 14.62 -15.43
CA THR A 72 2.89 14.46 -15.18
C THR A 72 2.09 15.59 -15.83
N GLN A 73 1.12 15.23 -16.67
CA GLN A 73 0.23 16.19 -17.30
C GLN A 73 -0.77 16.77 -16.29
N GLY A 74 -1.09 18.06 -16.41
CA GLY A 74 -2.13 18.69 -15.60
C GLY A 74 -1.77 19.00 -14.15
N LEU A 75 -0.47 19.12 -13.82
CA LEU A 75 -0.01 19.61 -12.51
C LEU A 75 -0.63 20.94 -12.11
N ALA A 76 -0.87 21.85 -13.07
CA ALA A 76 -1.55 23.12 -12.83
C ALA A 76 -2.98 22.94 -12.26
N SER A 77 -3.69 21.86 -12.62
CA SER A 77 -5.00 21.55 -12.04
C SER A 77 -4.88 21.17 -10.56
N LEU A 78 -3.84 20.43 -10.17
CA LEU A 78 -3.55 20.11 -8.77
C LEU A 78 -3.17 21.37 -7.96
N GLU A 79 -2.37 22.26 -8.56
CA GLU A 79 -1.97 23.53 -7.95
C GLU A 79 -3.15 24.47 -7.73
N ALA A 80 -4.10 24.51 -8.66
CA ALA A 80 -5.32 25.33 -8.54
C ALA A 80 -6.37 24.74 -7.58
N ALA A 81 -6.42 23.41 -7.43
CA ALA A 81 -7.40 22.73 -6.59
C ALA A 81 -7.22 23.01 -5.09
N THR A 82 -8.32 23.09 -4.36
CA THR A 82 -8.36 23.21 -2.90
C THR A 82 -8.59 21.84 -2.24
N ILE A 83 -8.17 21.69 -0.99
CA ILE A 83 -8.50 20.50 -0.19
C ILE A 83 -10.03 20.32 -0.19
N GLY A 84 -10.48 19.12 -0.53
CA GLY A 84 -11.89 18.76 -0.68
C GLY A 84 -12.41 18.79 -2.12
N ASP A 85 -11.70 19.45 -3.05
CA ASP A 85 -12.09 19.48 -4.46
C ASP A 85 -11.93 18.10 -5.10
N TYR A 86 -12.79 17.80 -6.07
CA TYR A 86 -12.68 16.58 -6.86
C TYR A 86 -11.50 16.67 -7.84
N ILE A 87 -10.73 15.60 -7.91
CA ILE A 87 -9.62 15.44 -8.84
C ILE A 87 -9.71 14.07 -9.52
N ALA A 88 -9.46 14.04 -10.82
CA ALA A 88 -9.34 12.82 -11.61
C ALA A 88 -7.87 12.60 -11.96
N VAL A 89 -7.43 11.38 -11.75
CA VAL A 89 -6.04 10.96 -11.83
C VAL A 89 -5.97 9.68 -12.64
N GLU A 90 -5.07 9.66 -13.61
CA GLU A 90 -4.64 8.45 -14.31
C GLU A 90 -3.19 8.17 -13.99
N GLY A 91 -2.85 6.88 -13.92
CA GLY A 91 -1.48 6.50 -13.60
C GLY A 91 -1.24 5.01 -13.64
N THR A 92 -0.13 4.60 -13.02
CA THR A 92 0.28 3.21 -12.89
C THR A 92 0.50 2.86 -11.43
N LEU A 93 0.28 1.59 -11.06
CA LEU A 93 0.49 1.11 -9.70
C LEU A 93 1.92 0.63 -9.51
N ALA A 94 2.56 1.06 -8.42
CA ALA A 94 3.91 0.65 -8.08
C ALA A 94 4.02 0.36 -6.58
N MET A 95 4.94 -0.53 -6.20
CA MET A 95 5.36 -0.64 -4.81
C MET A 95 6.33 0.48 -4.46
N GLY A 96 5.86 1.44 -3.67
CA GLY A 96 6.72 2.45 -3.06
C GLY A 96 7.33 1.92 -1.76
N SER A 97 8.56 2.32 -1.45
CA SER A 97 9.14 2.13 -0.13
C SER A 97 9.18 3.45 0.62
N ASP A 98 8.69 3.47 1.85
CA ASP A 98 8.80 4.59 2.78
C ASP A 98 9.39 4.12 4.10
N THR A 99 9.87 5.07 4.91
CA THR A 99 10.40 4.81 6.25
C THR A 99 9.31 5.08 7.27
N ASP A 100 8.89 4.05 7.99
CA ASP A 100 7.90 4.16 9.05
C ASP A 100 8.56 4.68 10.33
N ARG A 101 8.36 5.97 10.58
CA ARG A 101 8.96 6.71 11.69
C ARG A 101 8.49 6.23 13.07
N ARG A 102 7.41 5.46 13.16
CA ARG A 102 6.90 4.91 14.43
C ARG A 102 7.86 3.90 15.08
N TYR A 103 8.80 3.38 14.30
CA TYR A 103 9.81 2.41 14.74
C TYR A 103 11.23 3.00 14.76
N VAL A 104 11.37 4.32 14.69
CA VAL A 104 12.69 4.97 14.84
C VAL A 104 13.13 4.82 16.30
N VAL A 105 14.26 4.17 16.50
CA VAL A 105 14.94 4.08 17.80
C VAL A 105 16.25 4.85 17.70
N GLY A 106 16.39 5.93 18.46
CA GLY A 106 17.59 6.79 18.45
C GLY A 106 17.87 7.40 17.07
N GLU A 107 19.12 7.32 16.62
CA GLU A 107 19.60 7.87 15.34
C GLU A 107 19.44 6.89 14.15
N SER A 108 18.88 5.70 14.36
CA SER A 108 18.68 4.72 13.29
C SER A 108 17.51 5.07 12.36
N ASP A 109 17.68 4.76 11.08
CA ASP A 109 16.60 4.83 10.09
C ASP A 109 15.46 3.89 10.50
N GLY A 110 14.24 4.42 10.57
CA GLY A 110 13.05 3.66 10.95
C GLY A 110 12.77 2.44 10.05
N ARG A 111 11.74 1.66 10.39
CA ARG A 111 11.40 0.45 9.64
C ARG A 111 11.01 0.78 8.21
N ARG A 112 11.73 0.20 7.23
CA ARG A 112 11.32 0.28 5.82
C ARG A 112 10.01 -0.46 5.60
N VAL A 113 9.09 0.23 4.96
CA VAL A 113 7.74 -0.22 4.72
C VAL A 113 7.46 -0.09 3.23
N ARG A 114 6.89 -1.15 2.64
CA ARG A 114 6.41 -1.11 1.25
C ARG A 114 4.90 -0.98 1.22
N ASP A 115 4.39 -0.01 0.48
CA ASP A 115 2.97 0.21 0.26
C ASP A 115 2.71 0.67 -1.18
N MET A 116 1.52 0.37 -1.69
CA MET A 116 1.21 0.65 -3.09
C MET A 116 0.97 2.14 -3.25
N ILE A 117 1.69 2.73 -4.20
CA ILE A 117 1.57 4.12 -4.61
C ILE A 117 1.08 4.17 -6.05
N VAL A 118 0.46 5.29 -6.40
CA VAL A 118 0.09 5.58 -7.79
C VAL A 118 1.11 6.53 -8.37
N GLN A 119 1.80 6.11 -9.41
CA GLN A 119 2.64 6.96 -10.23
C GLN A 119 1.77 7.65 -11.28
N VAL A 120 1.58 8.95 -11.12
CA VAL A 120 0.58 9.72 -11.84
C VAL A 120 1.09 10.13 -13.23
N SER A 121 0.35 9.78 -14.27
CA SER A 121 0.61 10.22 -15.65
C SER A 121 -0.17 11.48 -16.01
N SER A 122 -1.42 11.59 -15.56
CA SER A 122 -2.30 12.71 -15.88
C SER A 122 -3.20 13.08 -14.70
N ILE A 123 -3.43 14.39 -14.57
CA ILE A 123 -4.29 14.99 -13.56
C ILE A 123 -5.25 15.94 -14.26
N ARG A 124 -6.53 15.91 -13.90
CA ARG A 124 -7.51 16.89 -14.37
C ARG A 124 -8.61 17.13 -13.35
N THR A 125 -9.32 18.23 -13.52
CA THR A 125 -10.59 18.46 -12.83
C THR A 125 -11.68 17.62 -13.52
N PRO A 126 -12.40 16.75 -12.80
CA PRO A 126 -13.48 15.97 -13.40
C PRO A 126 -14.70 16.85 -13.69
N PRO A 127 -15.40 16.61 -14.82
CA PRO A 127 -16.69 17.22 -15.10
C PRO A 127 -17.74 16.76 -14.07
N PRO A 128 -18.84 17.49 -13.87
CA PRO A 128 -19.82 17.23 -12.80
C PRO A 128 -20.41 15.82 -12.78
N ASP A 129 -20.60 15.20 -13.94
CA ASP A 129 -21.11 13.84 -14.14
C ASP A 129 -20.14 12.75 -13.69
N GLU A 130 -18.84 13.06 -13.62
CA GLU A 130 -17.79 12.14 -13.17
C GLU A 130 -17.43 12.33 -11.69
N ARG A 131 -18.11 13.21 -10.94
CA ARG A 131 -17.81 13.50 -9.52
C ARG A 131 -18.32 12.43 -8.56
N VAL A 132 -18.02 11.18 -8.88
CA VAL A 132 -18.28 10.00 -8.05
C VAL A 132 -16.93 9.41 -7.66
N THR A 133 -16.81 9.04 -6.38
CA THR A 133 -15.57 8.44 -5.90
C THR A 133 -15.35 7.09 -6.58
N LEU A 134 -14.22 6.96 -7.27
CA LEU A 134 -13.85 5.78 -8.04
C LEU A 134 -12.35 5.53 -7.89
N ALA A 135 -11.96 4.27 -7.74
CA ALA A 135 -10.55 3.89 -7.79
C ALA A 135 -10.44 2.53 -8.46
N SER A 136 -10.38 2.52 -9.80
CA SER A 136 -10.29 1.31 -10.60
C SER A 136 -8.86 1.05 -11.04
N ALA A 137 -8.54 -0.22 -11.26
CA ALA A 137 -7.24 -0.65 -11.75
C ALA A 137 -7.38 -1.83 -12.72
N CYS A 138 -6.51 -1.86 -13.72
CA CYS A 138 -6.35 -2.93 -14.67
C CYS A 138 -4.87 -3.33 -14.73
N ILE A 139 -4.57 -4.62 -14.56
CA ILE A 139 -3.21 -5.14 -14.50
C ILE A 139 -3.10 -6.42 -15.32
N GLN A 140 -2.12 -6.47 -16.21
CA GLN A 140 -1.64 -7.70 -16.82
C GLN A 140 -0.27 -8.04 -16.26
N GLY A 141 -0.10 -9.27 -15.78
CA GLY A 141 1.17 -9.67 -15.20
C GLY A 141 1.20 -11.12 -14.73
N SER A 142 2.34 -11.53 -14.19
CA SER A 142 2.54 -12.88 -13.65
C SER A 142 2.53 -12.88 -12.13
N VAL A 143 1.94 -13.93 -11.53
CA VAL A 143 1.95 -14.12 -10.07
C VAL A 143 3.38 -14.42 -9.62
N ALA A 144 3.99 -13.52 -8.87
CA ALA A 144 5.40 -13.60 -8.51
C ALA A 144 5.69 -14.63 -7.39
N GLU A 145 4.78 -14.74 -6.42
CA GLU A 145 4.98 -15.57 -5.23
C GLU A 145 3.71 -16.37 -4.88
N PRO A 146 3.85 -17.52 -4.18
CA PRO A 146 2.70 -18.22 -3.63
C PRO A 146 1.85 -17.32 -2.74
N VAL A 147 0.53 -17.38 -2.94
CA VAL A 147 -0.45 -16.55 -2.24
C VAL A 147 -0.33 -16.65 -0.72
N THR A 148 -0.58 -15.53 -0.03
CA THR A 148 -0.72 -15.46 1.43
C THR A 148 -2.17 -15.18 1.78
N PHE A 149 -2.73 -15.90 2.74
CA PHE A 149 -4.12 -15.67 3.17
C PHE A 149 -4.18 -14.66 4.31
N ILE A 150 -5.04 -13.65 4.14
CA ILE A 150 -5.28 -12.60 5.13
C ILE A 150 -6.78 -12.52 5.41
N ARG A 151 -7.16 -12.18 6.64
CA ARG A 151 -8.56 -11.99 7.02
C ARG A 151 -8.87 -10.52 7.14
N HIS A 152 -10.11 -10.14 6.79
CA HIS A 152 -10.56 -8.78 7.03
C HIS A 152 -10.61 -8.51 8.55
N PRO A 153 -10.09 -7.37 9.03
CA PRO A 153 -9.99 -7.08 10.47
C PRO A 153 -11.35 -7.00 11.16
N LYS A 154 -12.34 -6.35 10.50
CA LYS A 154 -13.71 -6.18 11.01
C LYS A 154 -14.65 -7.32 10.62
N LEU A 155 -14.64 -7.75 9.36
CA LEU A 155 -15.51 -8.78 8.80
C LEU A 155 -14.83 -10.16 8.82
N ARG A 156 -14.86 -10.85 9.96
CA ARG A 156 -14.13 -12.13 10.15
C ARG A 156 -14.55 -13.27 9.23
N SER A 157 -15.74 -13.19 8.63
CA SER A 157 -16.23 -14.12 7.62
C SER A 157 -15.53 -13.97 6.26
N ILE A 158 -14.83 -12.86 6.04
CA ILE A 158 -14.15 -12.55 4.79
C ILE A 158 -12.66 -12.86 4.91
N GLU A 159 -12.20 -13.74 4.04
CA GLU A 159 -10.79 -14.08 3.87
C GLU A 159 -10.38 -13.79 2.42
N PHE A 160 -9.17 -13.27 2.25
CA PHE A 160 -8.60 -12.92 0.97
C PHE A 160 -7.31 -13.71 0.72
N GLY A 161 -7.14 -14.16 -0.51
CA GLY A 161 -5.83 -14.54 -1.03
C GLY A 161 -5.10 -13.31 -1.52
N ARG A 162 -3.98 -12.96 -0.87
CA ARG A 162 -3.06 -11.88 -1.26
C ARG A 162 -1.95 -12.43 -2.14
N ALA A 163 -1.86 -11.94 -3.36
CA ALA A 163 -0.83 -12.26 -4.33
C ALA A 163 -0.04 -11.01 -4.72
N LEU A 164 1.24 -11.18 -5.07
CA LEU A 164 2.04 -10.14 -5.70
C LEU A 164 2.07 -10.43 -7.20
N VAL A 165 1.61 -9.49 -8.01
CA VAL A 165 1.56 -9.62 -9.47
C VAL A 165 2.65 -8.74 -10.05
N ARG A 166 3.59 -9.35 -10.76
CA ARG A 166 4.65 -8.64 -11.47
C ARG A 166 4.16 -8.26 -12.86
N THR A 167 4.11 -6.96 -13.11
CA THR A 167 3.75 -6.37 -14.40
C THR A 167 4.93 -5.64 -15.00
N THR A 168 4.91 -5.45 -16.31
CA THR A 168 6.01 -4.84 -17.07
C THR A 168 5.47 -3.69 -17.90
N VAL A 169 5.94 -2.47 -17.66
CA VAL A 169 5.39 -1.26 -18.28
C VAL A 169 6.42 -0.58 -19.16
N GLY A 170 5.97 -0.12 -20.33
CA GLY A 170 6.73 0.76 -21.23
C GLY A 170 7.82 0.04 -22.04
N PRO A 171 8.48 0.78 -22.95
CA PRO A 171 9.46 0.24 -23.89
C PRO A 171 10.76 -0.25 -23.22
N PHE A 172 11.03 0.21 -22.00
CA PHE A 172 12.21 -0.17 -21.21
C PHE A 172 11.96 -1.39 -20.31
N PHE A 173 10.79 -2.03 -20.42
CA PHE A 173 10.41 -3.21 -19.64
C PHE A 173 10.60 -3.02 -18.13
N LEU A 174 10.14 -1.89 -17.60
CA LEU A 174 10.21 -1.63 -16.16
C LEU A 174 9.27 -2.58 -15.43
N HIS A 175 9.80 -3.32 -14.47
CA HIS A 175 9.03 -4.27 -13.67
C HIS A 175 8.44 -3.58 -12.44
N TYR A 176 7.13 -3.73 -12.28
CA TYR A 176 6.39 -3.28 -11.11
C TYR A 176 5.76 -4.47 -10.43
N ASP A 177 5.90 -4.52 -9.11
CA ASP A 177 5.17 -5.47 -8.29
C ASP A 177 3.90 -4.78 -7.77
N VAL A 178 2.75 -5.43 -7.95
CA VAL A 178 1.45 -4.91 -7.50
C VAL A 178 0.79 -5.90 -6.55
N ALA A 179 0.37 -5.39 -5.38
CA ALA A 179 -0.26 -6.20 -4.35
C ALA A 179 -1.77 -6.34 -4.64
N CYS A 180 -2.18 -7.55 -5.01
CA CYS A 180 -3.56 -7.89 -5.34
C CYS A 180 -4.17 -8.76 -4.25
N VAL A 181 -5.46 -8.58 -4.00
CA VAL A 181 -6.26 -9.43 -3.11
C VAL A 181 -7.51 -9.90 -3.83
N ILE A 182 -7.90 -11.15 -3.62
CA ILE A 182 -9.13 -11.72 -4.16
C ILE A 182 -9.83 -12.51 -3.05
N SER A 183 -11.16 -12.41 -2.99
CA SER A 183 -11.95 -13.19 -2.01
C SER A 183 -11.68 -14.68 -2.20
N THR A 184 -11.52 -15.42 -1.10
CA THR A 184 -11.37 -16.89 -1.18
C THR A 184 -12.61 -17.60 -1.68
N GLN A 185 -13.74 -16.90 -1.72
CA GLN A 185 -15.01 -17.39 -2.25
C GLN A 185 -15.22 -17.05 -3.72
N HIS A 186 -14.29 -16.33 -4.36
CA HIS A 186 -14.39 -15.98 -5.76
C HIS A 186 -14.03 -17.18 -6.66
N ASP A 187 -14.85 -17.47 -7.66
CA ASP A 187 -14.70 -18.66 -8.52
C ASP A 187 -13.34 -18.72 -9.22
N ALA A 188 -12.82 -17.58 -9.64
CA ALA A 188 -11.52 -17.47 -10.30
C ALA A 188 -10.30 -17.33 -9.35
N ALA A 189 -10.49 -17.39 -8.02
CA ALA A 189 -9.41 -17.12 -7.07
C ALA A 189 -8.22 -18.09 -7.21
N GLY A 190 -8.49 -19.35 -7.56
CA GLY A 190 -7.46 -20.36 -7.76
C GLY A 190 -6.43 -20.03 -8.84
N TYR A 191 -6.75 -19.16 -9.81
CA TYR A 191 -5.79 -18.68 -10.81
C TYR A 191 -4.75 -17.72 -10.20
N LEU A 192 -5.11 -16.91 -9.20
CA LEU A 192 -4.14 -16.06 -8.49
C LEU A 192 -3.29 -16.84 -7.49
N TYR A 193 -3.69 -18.06 -7.13
CA TYR A 193 -3.01 -18.86 -6.13
C TYR A 193 -1.77 -19.57 -6.67
N ASN A 194 -1.76 -19.85 -7.97
CA ASN A 194 -0.67 -20.52 -8.62
C ASN A 194 0.40 -19.52 -9.06
N ASN A 195 1.62 -19.70 -8.57
CA ASN A 195 2.75 -18.87 -8.96
C ASN A 195 3.05 -19.06 -10.45
N ALA A 196 3.63 -18.02 -11.06
CA ALA A 196 3.94 -17.92 -12.48
C ALA A 196 2.73 -17.94 -13.45
N ASN A 197 1.49 -18.06 -12.97
CA ASN A 197 0.32 -17.80 -13.83
C ASN A 197 0.36 -16.35 -14.33
N THR A 198 0.15 -16.17 -15.63
CA THR A 198 -0.03 -14.85 -16.24
C THR A 198 -1.52 -14.56 -16.40
N LEU A 199 -1.96 -13.39 -15.94
CA LEU A 199 -3.37 -13.03 -15.82
C LEU A 199 -3.59 -11.58 -16.28
N GLN A 200 -4.80 -11.29 -16.79
CA GLN A 200 -5.37 -9.94 -16.84
C GLN A 200 -6.36 -9.80 -15.68
N LEU A 201 -6.20 -8.74 -14.89
CA LEU A 201 -6.94 -8.49 -13.66
C LEU A 201 -7.63 -7.13 -13.76
N ARG A 202 -8.92 -7.08 -13.46
CA ARG A 202 -9.64 -5.83 -13.19
C ARG A 202 -10.07 -5.80 -11.73
N GLY A 203 -10.25 -4.61 -11.20
CA GLY A 203 -10.56 -4.46 -9.78
C GLY A 203 -10.55 -3.03 -9.30
N GLN A 204 -10.68 -2.89 -8.00
CA GLN A 204 -10.76 -1.61 -7.30
C GLN A 204 -9.66 -1.48 -6.25
N LEU A 205 -9.17 -0.28 -6.01
CA LEU A 205 -8.21 -0.04 -4.95
C LEU A 205 -8.93 0.01 -3.61
N ILE A 206 -8.40 -0.74 -2.64
CA ILE A 206 -8.89 -0.78 -1.27
C ILE A 206 -7.74 -0.61 -0.30
N ARG A 207 -8.07 -0.25 0.94
CA ARG A 207 -7.09 -0.17 2.02
C ARG A 207 -7.49 -1.09 3.17
N LEU A 208 -6.61 -2.03 3.52
CA LEU A 208 -6.86 -3.02 4.59
C LEU A 208 -5.81 -2.89 5.70
N MET A 209 -6.27 -2.95 6.95
CA MET A 209 -5.35 -3.05 8.10
C MET A 209 -4.65 -4.40 8.08
N THR A 210 -3.34 -4.36 7.87
CA THR A 210 -2.50 -5.56 7.81
C THR A 210 -1.65 -5.66 9.07
N PRO A 211 -1.68 -6.81 9.78
CA PRO A 211 -0.81 -7.06 10.91
C PRO A 211 0.67 -6.86 10.57
N GLN A 212 1.40 -6.28 11.52
CA GLN A 212 2.84 -6.04 11.45
C GLN A 212 3.56 -7.00 12.40
N PHE A 213 4.73 -7.47 11.98
CA PHE A 213 5.56 -8.40 12.75
C PHE A 213 7.04 -8.07 12.55
N GLY A 214 7.89 -8.56 13.45
CA GLY A 214 9.35 -8.51 13.36
C GLY A 214 9.99 -7.72 14.50
N ALA A 215 11.31 -7.86 14.64
CA ALA A 215 12.06 -7.34 15.78
C ALA A 215 11.84 -5.84 16.07
N ALA A 216 11.76 -5.01 15.02
CA ALA A 216 11.48 -3.58 15.19
C ALA A 216 10.09 -3.29 15.77
N VAL A 217 9.09 -4.13 15.44
CA VAL A 217 7.73 -4.03 16.00
C VAL A 217 7.75 -4.46 17.46
N ASP A 218 8.41 -5.59 17.75
CA ASP A 218 8.53 -6.13 19.11
C ASP A 218 9.23 -5.12 20.04
N GLN A 219 10.36 -4.55 19.59
CA GLN A 219 11.10 -3.52 20.33
C GLN A 219 10.27 -2.26 20.62
N ALA A 220 9.53 -1.75 19.62
CA ALA A 220 8.69 -0.58 19.80
C ALA A 220 7.52 -0.84 20.77
N ILE A 221 6.98 -2.06 20.76
CA ILE A 221 5.95 -2.48 21.72
C ILE A 221 6.52 -2.58 23.13
N ASP A 222 7.71 -3.16 23.29
CA ASP A 222 8.37 -3.28 24.60
C ASP A 222 8.68 -1.90 25.19
N GLN A 223 9.19 -0.97 24.36
CA GLN A 223 9.40 0.41 24.77
C GLN A 223 8.08 1.08 25.20
N LEU A 224 7.00 0.92 24.41
CA LEU A 224 5.69 1.48 24.76
C LEU A 224 5.13 0.88 26.06
N GLN A 225 5.40 -0.40 26.34
CA GLN A 225 5.00 -1.04 27.59
C GLN A 225 5.76 -0.47 28.80
N GLN A 226 7.05 -0.18 28.65
CA GLN A 226 7.86 0.48 29.69
C GLN A 226 7.36 1.91 29.96
N GLU A 227 7.11 2.68 28.91
CA GLU A 227 6.51 4.03 29.01
C GLU A 227 5.18 4.00 29.77
N TRP A 228 4.29 3.07 29.40
CA TRP A 228 3.00 2.91 30.05
C TRP A 228 3.12 2.47 31.51
N ALA A 229 4.05 1.57 31.84
CA ALA A 229 4.27 1.16 33.23
C ALA A 229 4.69 2.35 34.11
N ALA A 230 5.59 3.21 33.60
CA ALA A 230 6.01 4.43 34.29
C ALA A 230 4.87 5.46 34.40
N GLU A 231 4.13 5.73 33.33
CA GLU A 231 2.99 6.66 33.33
C GLU A 231 1.89 6.18 34.30
N LYS A 232 1.59 4.88 34.30
CA LYS A 232 0.61 4.28 35.21
C LYS A 232 1.02 4.43 36.68
N GLN A 233 2.30 4.28 37.00
CA GLN A 233 2.82 4.51 38.36
C GLN A 233 2.71 5.98 38.76
N ALA A 234 3.08 6.91 37.88
CA ALA A 234 2.96 8.35 38.12
C ALA A 234 1.50 8.80 38.32
N LEU A 235 0.55 8.15 37.64
CA LEU A 235 -0.89 8.42 37.74
C LEU A 235 -1.59 7.64 38.86
N ALA A 236 -0.88 6.91 39.73
CA ALA A 236 -1.50 6.04 40.74
C ALA A 236 -2.42 6.78 41.73
N ALA A 237 -2.15 8.06 42.00
CA ALA A 237 -2.97 8.92 42.86
C ALA A 237 -3.83 9.92 42.06
N ALA A 238 -3.83 9.85 40.73
CA ALA A 238 -4.58 10.76 39.87
C ALA A 238 -6.07 10.37 39.80
N PRO A 239 -6.96 11.30 39.41
CA PRO A 239 -8.37 10.98 39.15
C PRO A 239 -8.52 9.85 38.11
N ALA A 240 -9.53 8.99 38.31
CA ALA A 240 -9.77 7.82 37.46
C ALA A 240 -9.92 8.15 35.96
N GLU A 241 -10.47 9.32 35.64
CA GLU A 241 -10.60 9.81 34.25
C GLU A 241 -9.25 10.00 33.56
N GLN A 242 -8.23 10.50 34.28
CA GLN A 242 -6.90 10.69 33.74
C GLN A 242 -6.22 9.34 33.45
N LEU A 243 -6.40 8.37 34.35
CA LEU A 243 -5.90 7.00 34.14
C LEU A 243 -6.59 6.33 32.94
N LEU A 244 -7.91 6.51 32.79
CA LEU A 244 -8.68 5.95 31.69
C LEU A 244 -8.28 6.57 30.34
N ALA A 245 -8.11 7.89 30.28
CA ALA A 245 -7.62 8.59 29.10
C ALA A 245 -6.19 8.13 28.73
N ALA A 246 -5.28 8.00 29.70
CA ALA A 246 -3.93 7.48 29.47
C ALA A 246 -3.95 6.03 28.96
N GLN A 247 -4.80 5.17 29.54
CA GLN A 247 -4.96 3.79 29.10
C GLN A 247 -5.50 3.71 27.66
N GLN A 248 -6.45 4.57 27.28
CA GLN A 248 -6.95 4.64 25.90
C GLN A 248 -5.86 5.08 24.93
N ARG A 249 -5.04 6.09 25.28
CA ARG A 249 -3.89 6.51 24.47
C ARG A 249 -2.88 5.37 24.29
N TYR A 250 -2.55 4.65 25.37
CA TYR A 250 -1.68 3.49 25.30
C TYR A 250 -2.21 2.41 24.34
N ARG A 251 -3.50 2.04 24.48
CA ARG A 251 -4.14 1.04 23.58
C ARG A 251 -4.10 1.50 22.13
N SER A 252 -4.46 2.75 21.86
CA SER A 252 -4.44 3.32 20.51
C SER A 252 -3.02 3.32 19.90
N ARG A 253 -1.99 3.72 20.67
CA ARG A 253 -0.59 3.66 20.23
C ARG A 253 -0.16 2.22 19.94
N ARG A 254 -0.49 1.28 20.83
CA ARG A 254 -0.17 -0.15 20.67
C ARG A 254 -0.82 -0.73 19.41
N ASP A 255 -2.10 -0.45 19.21
CA ASP A 255 -2.83 -0.93 18.02
C ASP A 255 -2.22 -0.33 16.75
N SER A 256 -1.83 0.94 16.77
CA SER A 256 -1.15 1.56 15.62
C SER A 256 0.19 0.89 15.27
N LEU A 257 0.94 0.37 16.24
CA LEU A 257 2.19 -0.38 15.99
C LEU A 257 1.90 -1.79 15.43
N LEU A 258 0.83 -2.42 15.88
CA LEU A 258 0.49 -3.80 15.48
C LEU A 258 -0.15 -3.90 14.10
N VAL A 259 -0.80 -2.84 13.62
CA VAL A 259 -1.48 -2.86 12.33
C VAL A 259 -1.14 -1.63 11.49
N GLN A 260 -0.94 -1.83 10.20
CA GLN A 260 -0.73 -0.75 9.24
C GLN A 260 -1.72 -0.85 8.09
N PRO A 261 -2.35 0.26 7.69
CA PRO A 261 -3.23 0.26 6.53
C PRO A 261 -2.38 0.11 5.26
N ARG A 262 -2.66 -0.95 4.49
CA ARG A 262 -2.00 -1.29 3.22
C ARG A 262 -2.97 -1.15 2.06
N THR A 263 -2.51 -0.55 0.98
CA THR A 263 -3.29 -0.44 -0.24
C THR A 263 -3.14 -1.73 -1.06
N TYR A 264 -4.26 -2.28 -1.52
CA TYR A 264 -4.32 -3.45 -2.39
C TYR A 264 -5.26 -3.18 -3.55
N MET A 265 -5.04 -3.87 -4.67
CA MET A 265 -6.06 -4.03 -5.69
C MET A 265 -6.98 -5.20 -5.29
N LEU A 266 -8.24 -4.92 -4.96
CA LEU A 266 -9.29 -5.92 -4.84
C LEU A 266 -9.73 -6.35 -6.23
N VAL A 267 -9.38 -7.58 -6.59
CA VAL A 267 -9.65 -8.15 -7.90
C VAL A 267 -11.11 -8.59 -8.00
N ASP A 268 -11.79 -8.13 -9.04
CA ASP A 268 -13.17 -8.50 -9.39
C ASP A 268 -13.22 -9.46 -10.58
N THR A 269 -12.28 -9.35 -11.51
CA THR A 269 -12.29 -10.07 -12.77
C THR A 269 -10.90 -10.64 -13.01
N VAL A 270 -10.85 -11.91 -13.40
CA VAL A 270 -9.62 -12.62 -13.71
C VAL A 270 -9.77 -13.28 -15.07
N THR A 271 -8.96 -12.86 -16.02
CA THR A 271 -8.84 -13.51 -17.33
C THR A 271 -7.48 -14.24 -17.37
N PRO A 272 -7.47 -15.58 -17.30
CA PRO A 272 -6.23 -16.34 -17.41
C PRO A 272 -5.65 -16.21 -18.82
N LEU A 273 -4.32 -16.07 -18.91
CA LEU A 273 -3.59 -16.04 -20.19
C LEU A 273 -2.76 -17.31 -20.38
N GLY A 274 -2.58 -17.70 -21.64
CA GLY A 274 -1.74 -18.85 -22.01
C GLY A 274 -2.21 -20.16 -21.35
N ASN A 275 -1.30 -20.81 -20.63
CA ASN A 275 -1.55 -22.09 -19.96
C ASN A 275 -1.80 -21.96 -18.45
N ALA A 276 -2.27 -20.79 -17.98
CA ALA A 276 -2.55 -20.55 -16.56
C ALA A 276 -3.50 -21.61 -15.99
N LYS A 277 -3.13 -22.18 -14.83
CA LYS A 277 -3.90 -23.24 -14.16
C LYS A 277 -4.42 -22.76 -12.82
N SER A 278 -5.71 -22.99 -12.57
CA SER A 278 -6.30 -22.78 -11.26
C SER A 278 -5.87 -23.90 -10.32
N ILE A 279 -5.49 -23.55 -9.09
CA ILE A 279 -5.22 -24.52 -8.02
C ILE A 279 -6.18 -24.32 -6.85
N SER A 280 -6.42 -25.40 -6.11
CA SER A 280 -7.31 -25.35 -4.96
C SER A 280 -6.71 -24.54 -3.80
N TYR A 281 -7.58 -24.06 -2.92
CA TYR A 281 -7.17 -23.39 -1.68
C TYR A 281 -6.22 -24.25 -0.81
N GLY A 282 -6.49 -25.56 -0.73
CA GLY A 282 -5.67 -26.51 0.01
C GLY A 282 -4.26 -26.66 -0.57
N GLU A 283 -4.14 -26.71 -1.90
CA GLU A 283 -2.86 -26.73 -2.63
C GLU A 283 -2.08 -25.44 -2.44
N ALA A 284 -2.74 -24.29 -2.57
CA ALA A 284 -2.15 -22.98 -2.36
C ALA A 284 -1.49 -22.87 -0.97
N ARG A 285 -2.18 -23.35 0.08
CA ARG A 285 -1.61 -23.41 1.45
C ARG A 285 -0.41 -24.36 1.56
N ARG A 286 -0.34 -25.44 0.77
CA ARG A 286 0.83 -26.33 0.73
C ARG A 286 2.01 -25.65 0.04
N HIS A 287 1.79 -25.02 -1.12
CA HIS A 287 2.82 -24.28 -1.85
C HIS A 287 3.42 -23.16 -0.99
N ARG A 288 2.58 -22.37 -0.31
CA ARG A 288 3.06 -21.30 0.59
C ARG A 288 3.90 -21.84 1.74
N ARG A 289 3.48 -22.93 2.38
CA ARG A 289 4.26 -23.56 3.48
C ARG A 289 5.61 -24.08 3.00
N ALA A 290 5.67 -24.72 1.83
CA ALA A 290 6.91 -25.17 1.24
C ALA A 290 7.86 -24.00 0.95
N HIS A 291 7.34 -22.92 0.36
CA HIS A 291 8.12 -21.73 0.04
C HIS A 291 8.66 -21.02 1.29
N VAL A 292 7.86 -20.85 2.36
CA VAL A 292 8.35 -20.28 3.64
C VAL A 292 9.45 -21.14 4.27
N ARG A 293 9.33 -22.48 4.21
CA ARG A 293 10.38 -23.39 4.69
C ARG A 293 11.67 -23.21 3.88
N ALA A 294 11.57 -23.11 2.56
CA ALA A 294 12.72 -22.88 1.69
C ALA A 294 13.43 -21.56 2.01
N LEU A 295 12.69 -20.46 2.23
CA LEU A 295 13.27 -19.17 2.61
C LEU A 295 14.01 -19.24 3.95
N ARG A 296 13.44 -19.89 4.98
CA ARG A 296 14.09 -20.06 6.28
C ARG A 296 15.38 -20.88 6.20
N ASN A 297 15.39 -21.90 5.34
CA ASN A 297 16.57 -22.73 5.13
C ASN A 297 17.66 -21.98 4.35
N ALA A 298 17.27 -21.09 3.43
CA ALA A 298 18.21 -20.22 2.72
C ALA A 298 18.83 -19.16 3.66
N ASP A 299 18.05 -18.56 4.56
CA ASP A 299 18.56 -17.59 5.54
C ASP A 299 19.52 -18.22 6.59
N THR A 300 19.51 -19.54 6.74
CA THR A 300 20.38 -20.28 7.68
C THR A 300 21.61 -20.91 7.03
N GLY A 301 21.75 -20.81 5.70
CA GLY A 301 22.88 -21.35 4.96
C GLY A 301 23.38 -20.36 3.89
N VAL A 302 24.58 -19.80 4.13
CA VAL A 302 25.36 -18.93 3.23
C VAL A 302 25.02 -17.43 3.33
N ALA A 303 26.04 -16.64 3.69
CA ALA A 303 26.02 -15.18 3.63
C ALA A 303 25.62 -14.72 2.22
N PRO A 304 24.64 -13.81 2.06
CA PRO A 304 24.16 -13.45 0.74
C PRO A 304 25.27 -12.72 -0.03
N THR A 305 25.76 -13.37 -1.08
CA THR A 305 26.47 -12.70 -2.17
C THR A 305 25.56 -11.58 -2.68
N MET A 306 26.02 -10.34 -2.58
CA MET A 306 25.31 -9.16 -3.08
C MET A 306 25.03 -9.34 -4.57
N ILE A 307 23.81 -9.76 -4.91
CA ILE A 307 23.22 -9.42 -6.19
C ILE A 307 22.67 -8.00 -6.00
N GLN A 308 23.43 -7.02 -6.50
CA GLN A 308 22.98 -5.64 -6.63
C GLN A 308 21.82 -5.57 -7.63
N SER A 309 20.62 -6.00 -7.23
CA SER A 309 19.40 -5.40 -7.76
C SER A 309 19.35 -4.00 -7.16
N ARG A 310 19.80 -2.98 -7.91
CA ARG A 310 19.72 -1.57 -7.49
C ARG A 310 18.32 -1.28 -6.94
N PRO A 311 18.15 -1.12 -5.62
CA PRO A 311 16.94 -0.54 -5.07
C PRO A 311 17.07 0.97 -5.28
N GLY A 312 16.06 1.63 -5.86
CA GLY A 312 15.94 3.08 -5.78
C GLY A 312 15.87 3.46 -4.30
N SER A 313 17.01 3.81 -3.73
CA SER A 313 17.16 4.19 -2.33
C SER A 313 16.80 5.65 -2.23
N PHE A 314 15.57 5.95 -1.82
CA PHE A 314 15.16 7.29 -1.42
C PHE A 314 15.83 7.61 -0.08
N GLY A 315 17.07 8.09 -0.16
CA GLY A 315 17.80 8.65 0.96
C GLY A 315 17.24 10.02 1.33
N PHE A 316 16.93 10.19 2.61
CA PHE A 316 16.65 11.49 3.19
C PHE A 316 17.98 12.18 3.46
N ILE A 317 18.25 13.27 2.74
CA ILE A 317 19.28 14.24 3.14
C ILE A 317 18.50 15.46 3.66
N PRO A 318 18.60 15.81 4.96
CA PRO A 318 18.01 17.05 5.44
C PRO A 318 18.67 18.24 4.71
N PRO A 319 17.92 19.31 4.37
CA PRO A 319 18.53 20.51 3.85
C PRO A 319 19.45 21.11 4.92
N GLU A 320 20.74 21.24 4.60
CA GLU A 320 21.61 22.19 5.27
C GLU A 320 21.18 23.61 4.85
N GLU A 321 20.81 24.40 5.86
CA GLU A 321 20.59 25.86 5.94
C GLU A 321 19.87 26.60 4.79
#